data_AF-A0A7C5WZF7-F1
#
_entry.id   AF-A0A7C5WZF7-F1
#
_cell.length_a   1.000
_cell.length_b   1.000
_cell.length_c   1.000
_cell.angle_alpha   90.00
_cell.angle_beta   90.00
_cell.angle_gamma   90.00
#
_symmetry.space_group_name_H-M   'P 1'
#
loop_
_entity.id
_entity.type
_entity.pdbx_description
1 polymer ?
#
loop_
_entity_poly.entity_id
_entity_poly.type
_entity_poly.pdbx_seq_one_letter_code
_entity_poly.pdbx_strand_id
1 'polypeptide(L)'
;GNKISIVSALHYKSKEHLFVDLSATHYRFAPFDEDDLEAYLQSGEWQGKAGGCMVEGFCKKYIQTVKGYESTAMGLSVEILLPWIRRANVH
;
A
#
# COMPACT_ATOMS: atom_id res chain seq x y z
N GLY A 1 -11.72 15.87 -2.81
CA GLY A 1 -10.94 14.76 -2.23
C GLY A 1 -10.27 13.99 -3.33
N ASN A 2 -8.95 13.82 -3.24
CA ASN A 2 -8.15 13.21 -4.30
C ASN A 2 -8.27 11.68 -4.26
N LYS A 3 -8.15 11.06 -5.43
CA LYS A 3 -8.06 9.60 -5.57
C LYS A 3 -6.62 9.25 -5.87
N ILE A 4 -6.10 8.24 -5.21
CA ILE A 4 -4.81 7.65 -5.55
C ILE A 4 -4.95 6.15 -5.75
N SER A 5 -4.02 5.57 -6.50
CA SER A 5 -3.86 4.12 -6.61
C SER A 5 -2.41 3.80 -6.25
N ILE A 6 -2.22 2.97 -5.22
CA ILE A 6 -0.91 2.43 -4.87
C ILE A 6 -0.82 1.06 -5.51
N VAL A 7 0.19 0.88 -6.37
CA VAL A 7 0.39 -0.35 -7.13
C VAL A 7 1.63 -1.04 -6.61
N SER A 8 1.52 -2.32 -6.27
CA SER A 8 2.64 -3.16 -5.84
C SER A 8 2.79 -4.35 -6.76
N ALA A 9 4.03 -4.55 -7.19
CA ALA A 9 4.44 -5.70 -7.97
C ALA A 9 5.26 -6.64 -7.07
N LEU A 10 4.89 -7.91 -7.05
CA LEU A 10 5.59 -8.96 -6.33
C LEU A 10 6.11 -9.99 -7.32
N HIS A 11 7.40 -10.32 -7.21
CA HIS A 11 8.01 -11.42 -7.94
C HIS A 11 8.63 -12.40 -6.94
N TYR A 12 8.13 -13.62 -6.93
CA TYR A 12 8.67 -14.72 -6.13
C TYR A 12 9.18 -15.83 -7.07
N LYS A 13 10.41 -16.28 -6.84
CA LYS A 13 11.05 -17.35 -7.62
C LYS A 13 11.71 -18.35 -6.69
N SER A 14 11.42 -19.62 -6.89
CA SER A 14 12.11 -20.77 -6.28
C SER A 14 12.59 -21.73 -7.37
N LYS A 15 13.08 -22.91 -6.98
CA LYS A 15 13.45 -23.97 -7.94
C LYS A 15 12.24 -24.52 -8.69
N GLU A 16 11.07 -24.50 -8.06
CA GLU A 16 9.86 -25.19 -8.52
C GLU A 16 8.76 -24.22 -8.95
N HIS A 17 8.81 -22.97 -8.48
CA HIS A 17 7.74 -22.00 -8.68
C HIS A 17 8.26 -20.64 -9.11
N LEU A 18 7.52 -20.03 -10.04
CA LEU A 18 7.59 -18.61 -10.35
C LEU A 18 6.19 -18.04 -10.12
N PHE A 19 6.09 -17.04 -9.26
CA PHE A 19 4.86 -16.33 -8.98
C PHE A 19 5.10 -14.84 -9.22
N VAL A 20 4.26 -14.23 -10.04
CA VAL A 20 4.29 -12.80 -10.32
C VAL A 20 2.89 -12.26 -10.08
N ASP A 21 2.81 -11.22 -9.25
CA ASP A 21 1.58 -10.51 -8.95
C ASP A 21 1.75 -9.03 -9.22
N LEU A 22 0.70 -8.40 -9.74
CA LEU A 22 0.58 -6.96 -9.87
C LEU A 22 -0.78 -6.56 -9.34
N SER A 23 -0.78 -5.90 -8.19
CA SER A 23 -1.99 -5.56 -7.46
C SER A 23 -2.03 -4.08 -7.14
N ALA A 24 -3.24 -3.55 -7.00
CA ALA A 24 -3.45 -2.14 -6.69
C ALA A 24 -4.47 -1.97 -5.57
N THR A 25 -4.22 -0.98 -4.71
CA THR A 25 -5.16 -0.50 -3.72
C THR A 25 -5.49 0.96 -3.99
N HIS A 26 -6.78 1.23 -4.11
CA HIS A 26 -7.31 2.53 -4.45
C HIS A 26 -7.84 3.21 -3.20
N TYR A 27 -7.39 4.44 -2.97
CA TYR A 27 -7.84 5.29 -1.87
C TYR A 27 -8.58 6.50 -2.44
N ARG A 28 -9.66 6.89 -1.77
CA ARG A 28 -10.23 8.22 -1.88
C ARG A 28 -10.05 8.91 -0.55
N PHE A 29 -9.50 10.12 -0.57
CA PHE A 29 -9.35 10.93 0.63
C PHE A 29 -10.38 12.05 0.68
N ALA A 30 -10.77 12.44 1.89
CA ALA A 30 -11.35 13.73 2.18
C ALA A 30 -10.34 14.85 1.83
N PRO A 31 -10.78 16.11 1.70
CA PRO A 31 -9.84 17.24 1.71
C PRO A 31 -8.95 17.17 2.96
N PHE A 32 -7.66 17.46 2.79
CA PHE A 32 -6.74 17.57 3.91
C PHE A 32 -6.94 18.93 4.57
N ASP A 33 -6.90 18.96 5.90
CA ASP A 33 -6.79 20.21 6.64
C ASP A 33 -5.41 20.83 6.38
N GLU A 34 -5.36 22.15 6.21
CA GLU A 34 -4.13 22.87 5.82
C GLU A 34 -3.09 22.84 6.94
N ASP A 35 -3.50 22.98 8.20
CA ASP A 35 -2.59 22.98 9.35
C ASP A 35 -1.98 21.59 9.55
N ASP A 36 -2.80 20.55 9.41
CA ASP A 36 -2.33 19.16 9.47
C ASP A 36 -1.34 18.83 8.33
N LEU A 37 -1.62 19.32 7.11
CA LEU A 37 -0.74 19.10 5.97
C LEU A 37 0.59 19.81 6.16
N GLU A 38 0.58 21.06 6.63
CA GLU A 38 1.79 21.81 6.92
C GLU A 38 2.62 21.14 8.02
N ALA A 39 1.99 20.69 9.11
CA ALA A 39 2.67 19.94 10.16
C ALA A 39 3.31 18.65 9.62
N TYR A 40 2.64 17.94 8.72
CA TYR A 40 3.18 16.74 8.06
C TYR A 40 4.36 17.05 7.13
N LEU A 41 4.34 18.17 6.43
CA LEU A 41 5.46 18.60 5.59
C LEU A 41 6.67 19.00 6.43
N GLN A 42 6.44 19.74 7.52
CA GLN A 42 7.48 20.19 8.46
C GLN A 42 8.12 19.04 9.24
N SER A 43 7.35 17.99 9.58
CA SER A 43 7.88 16.82 10.28
C SER A 43 8.89 16.04 9.43
N GLY A 44 8.87 16.21 8.11
CA GLY A 44 9.70 15.46 7.17
C GLY A 44 9.29 13.98 7.03
N GLU A 45 8.20 13.55 7.66
CA GLU A 45 7.75 12.15 7.61
C GLU A 45 7.39 11.70 6.18
N TRP A 46 7.04 12.62 5.29
CA TRP A 46 6.79 12.31 3.88
C TRP A 46 8.06 11.90 3.11
N GLN A 47 9.24 12.25 3.63
CA GLN A 47 10.51 11.94 2.96
C GLN A 47 10.74 10.44 2.89
N GLY A 48 11.26 9.98 1.75
CA GLY A 48 11.44 8.55 1.48
C GLY A 48 10.15 7.78 1.19
N LYS A 49 8.98 8.44 1.19
CA LYS A 49 7.69 7.83 0.80
C LYS A 49 7.30 8.23 -0.60
N ALA A 50 6.99 7.25 -1.46
CA ALA A 50 6.55 7.52 -2.81
C ALA A 50 5.27 8.36 -2.82
N GLY A 51 5.27 9.46 -3.58
CA GLY A 51 4.16 10.41 -3.61
C GLY A 51 3.87 11.13 -2.28
N GLY A 52 4.79 11.07 -1.31
CA GLY A 52 4.58 11.62 0.03
C GLY A 52 3.39 11.00 0.76
N CYS A 53 2.95 9.81 0.35
CA CYS A 53 1.74 9.18 0.86
C CYS A 53 2.06 8.25 2.03
N MET A 54 1.30 8.39 3.12
CA MET A 54 1.44 7.56 4.31
C MET A 54 0.06 7.09 4.77
N VAL A 55 -0.43 5.99 4.20
CA VAL A 55 -1.78 5.44 4.43
C VAL A 55 -2.01 4.96 5.87
N GLU A 56 -0.95 4.59 6.59
CA GLU A 56 -1.00 4.22 8.01
C GLU A 56 -0.79 5.41 8.97
N GLY A 57 -0.33 6.55 8.46
CA GLY A 57 0.02 7.76 9.22
C GLY A 57 -0.88 8.93 8.85
N PHE A 58 -0.28 10.05 8.43
CA PHE A 58 -1.00 11.28 8.08
C PHE A 58 -2.26 11.05 7.24
N CYS A 59 -2.18 10.26 6.17
CA CYS A 59 -3.31 10.05 5.27
C CYS A 59 -4.46 9.25 5.91
N LYS A 60 -4.20 8.47 6.97
CA LYS A 60 -5.15 7.51 7.57
C LYS A 60 -6.46 8.15 7.99
N LYS A 61 -6.38 9.29 8.69
CA LYS A 61 -7.57 10.02 9.16
C LYS A 61 -8.41 10.64 8.03
N TYR A 62 -7.83 10.75 6.84
CA TYR A 62 -8.50 11.32 5.67
C TYR A 62 -9.08 10.26 4.73
N ILE A 63 -8.87 8.97 4.97
CA ILE A 63 -9.39 7.90 4.11
C ILE A 63 -10.93 7.87 4.18
N GLN A 64 -11.59 8.13 3.05
CA GLN A 64 -13.04 7.98 2.91
C GLN A 64 -13.41 6.58 2.44
N THR A 65 -12.67 6.03 1.47
CA THR A 65 -12.92 4.71 0.92
C THR A 65 -11.62 4.03 0.52
N VAL A 66 -11.56 2.71 0.75
CA VAL A 66 -10.52 1.81 0.27
C VAL A 66 -11.14 0.75 -0.64
N LYS A 67 -10.47 0.46 -1.76
CA LYS A 67 -10.76 -0.70 -2.61
C LYS A 67 -9.44 -1.41 -2.92
N GLY A 68 -9.28 -2.64 -2.41
CA GLY A 68 -8.03 -3.40 -2.45
C GLY A 68 -7.59 -3.79 -1.03
N TYR A 69 -6.37 -4.29 -0.90
CA TYR A 69 -5.80 -4.69 0.40
C TYR A 69 -4.83 -3.64 0.93
N GLU A 70 -4.89 -3.36 2.23
CA GLU A 70 -3.93 -2.46 2.88
C GLU A 70 -2.49 -2.99 2.76
N SER A 71 -2.31 -4.32 2.85
CA SER A 71 -1.02 -4.99 2.65
C SER A 71 -0.39 -4.64 1.29
N THR A 72 -1.18 -4.63 0.22
CA THR A 72 -0.75 -4.18 -1.12
C THR A 72 -0.29 -2.73 -1.06
N ALA A 73 -1.04 -1.82 -0.42
CA ALA A 73 -0.62 -0.43 -0.29
C ALA A 73 0.67 -0.25 0.53
N MET A 74 0.92 -1.15 1.48
CA MET A 74 2.13 -1.19 2.30
C MET A 74 3.32 -1.84 1.59
N GLY A 75 3.12 -2.43 0.40
CA GLY A 75 4.20 -2.95 -0.45
C GLY A 75 4.23 -4.47 -0.64
N LEU A 76 3.31 -5.23 -0.02
CA LEU A 76 3.24 -6.69 -0.20
C LEU A 76 1.79 -7.19 -0.11
N SER A 77 1.25 -7.72 -1.21
CA SER A 77 -0.10 -8.30 -1.27
C SER A 77 -0.19 -9.64 -0.54
N VAL A 78 -0.24 -9.62 0.80
CA VAL A 78 -0.20 -10.82 1.65
C VAL A 78 -1.35 -11.79 1.37
N GLU A 79 -2.56 -11.26 1.22
CA GLU A 79 -3.79 -12.01 0.93
C GLU A 79 -3.69 -12.76 -0.40
N ILE A 80 -2.97 -12.19 -1.36
CA ILE A 80 -2.75 -12.79 -2.68
C ILE A 80 -1.61 -13.81 -2.61
N LEU A 81 -0.53 -13.52 -1.87
CA LEU A 81 0.66 -14.36 -1.79
C LEU A 81 0.46 -15.62 -0.93
N LEU A 82 -0.20 -15.51 0.22
CA LEU A 82 -0.28 -16.58 1.22
C LEU A 82 -0.78 -17.93 0.68
N PRO A 83 -1.83 -18.00 -0.17
CA PRO A 83 -2.30 -19.27 -0.74
C PRO A 83 -1.25 -20.01 -1.57
N TRP A 84 -0.31 -19.29 -2.21
CA TRP A 84 0.74 -19.88 -3.05
C TRP A 84 1.89 -20.42 -2.20
N ILE A 85 2.36 -19.65 -1.22
CA ILE A 85 3.47 -20.07 -0.36
C ILE A 85 3.05 -21.21 0.58
N ARG A 86 1.80 -21.19 1.10
CA ARG A 86 1.32 -22.29 1.94
C ARG A 86 1.30 -23.62 1.22
N ARG A 87 1.05 -23.65 -0.10
CA ARG A 87 1.13 -24.87 -0.91
C ARG A 87 2.57 -25.34 -1.12
N ALA A 88 3.51 -24.42 -1.28
CA ALA A 88 4.93 -24.74 -1.46
C ALA A 88 5.59 -25.33 -0.19
N ASN A 89 5.04 -25.07 0.99
CA ASN A 89 5.54 -25.58 2.28
C ASN A 89 4.87 -26.90 2.75
N VAL A 90 4.06 -27.55 1.91
CA VAL A 90 3.51 -28.89 2.20
C VAL A 90 4.36 -29.94 1.49
N HIS A 91 5.63 -30.05 1.89
CA HIS A 91 6.54 -31.12 1.51
C HIS A 91 7.36 -31.54 2.74
#